data_AF-A0A6P1UWU2-F1
#
_entry.id   AF-A0A6P1UWU2-F1
#
_cell.length_a   1.000
_cell.length_b   1.000
_cell.length_c   1.000
_cell.angle_alpha   90.00
_cell.angle_beta   90.00
_cell.angle_gamma   90.00
#
_symmetry.space_group_name_H-M   'P 1'
#
loop_
_entity.id
_entity.type
_entity.pdbx_description
1 polymer ?
#
loop_
_entity_poly.entity_id
_entity_poly.type
_entity_poly.pdbx_seq_one_letter_code
_entity_poly.pdbx_strand_id
1 'polypeptide(L)'
;MTNKRLYNNPKYTTKRGNTFYINFRLPSGTFFRQSLGTDSLKAVEVTMSRLIPFIPLVQSGVMNVDDFKSRLNGMREMTREGLNKLLLNVLEITIEDASFSSSNSRYYQRTQPLDVQANHAKAMAEAMRRKMMSIDAEEALKFWGLDMEYIIPEDLKPALLENAKKAAYFHDLQFQAINAFSSGDAPRYEQIMDLFSKEKARITAELSPFELSAQTTSLLLSEAWGMFTAEKGKGWAATIANENQRYYDVLMYVVGDLPVASINKQHIRQTLEVVKNLPRRNKKPYSEWTLEQCIESDVPEEDLISSANVKKHLKIYSSFFKVFLKDEKDILEKAPTEGIKYEVQENKGGHYSRPEMQRFVKRLNTFTDWRRDYFLTLIYTGARRGEIAAIRKEHIRKDEETGRYYIFIEGGKTEHAQRQIPISKTIEALLMERIQGIKPGALVFGDLPAYEQIGLEWHSLMGQCKVPKFNEFDQRRVIHACRHTFISEAIAKTQNAALVQFVVGHSRTQSLGITARYTHRPPLKDLLPIVDCIKW
;
A
#
# COMPACT_ATOMS: atom_id res chain seq x y z
N MET A 1 -39.34 -12.18 19.63
CA MET A 1 -38.04 -11.97 20.31
C MET A 1 -36.96 -12.09 19.25
N THR A 2 -36.41 -10.97 18.78
CA THR A 2 -35.38 -10.94 17.72
C THR A 2 -34.10 -10.34 18.29
N ASN A 3 -33.01 -11.09 18.12
CA ASN A 3 -31.66 -10.86 18.65
C ASN A 3 -31.15 -9.43 18.39
N LYS A 4 -31.22 -8.57 19.42
CA LYS A 4 -30.35 -7.40 19.59
C LYS A 4 -29.07 -7.88 20.30
N ARG A 5 -27.94 -7.91 19.57
CA ARG A 5 -26.56 -7.67 20.04
C ARG A 5 -25.59 -8.29 19.04
N LEU A 6 -25.01 -7.48 18.16
CA LEU A 6 -23.73 -7.72 17.50
C LEU A 6 -23.22 -6.34 17.03
N TYR A 7 -22.07 -5.93 17.57
CA TYR A 7 -21.38 -4.63 17.44
C TYR A 7 -21.88 -3.49 18.34
N ASN A 8 -21.42 -3.50 19.60
CA ASN A 8 -21.53 -2.37 20.52
C ASN A 8 -20.46 -1.31 20.16
N ASN A 9 -20.57 -0.69 18.98
CA ASN A 9 -19.65 0.38 18.60
C ASN A 9 -20.01 1.67 19.38
N PRO A 10 -19.01 2.45 19.84
CA PRO A 10 -19.26 3.73 20.50
C PRO A 10 -20.13 4.67 19.65
N LYS A 11 -20.94 5.51 20.30
CA LYS A 11 -21.87 6.42 19.63
C LYS A 11 -21.12 7.30 18.61
N TYR A 12 -21.72 7.53 17.44
CA TYR A 12 -21.12 8.25 16.31
C TYR A 12 -19.88 7.57 15.71
N THR A 13 -19.71 6.26 15.87
CA THR A 13 -18.64 5.52 15.20
C THR A 13 -19.13 4.44 14.26
N THR A 14 -18.32 4.19 13.23
CA THR A 14 -18.49 3.07 12.31
C THR A 14 -17.15 2.37 12.12
N LYS A 15 -17.12 1.04 12.24
CA LYS A 15 -15.94 0.23 11.90
C LYS A 15 -16.00 -0.16 10.42
N ARG A 16 -14.93 0.07 9.66
CA ARG A 16 -14.78 -0.36 8.26
C ARG A 16 -13.44 -1.06 8.11
N GLY A 17 -13.45 -2.36 7.79
CA GLY A 17 -12.25 -3.19 7.89
C GLY A 17 -11.75 -3.27 9.33
N ASN A 18 -10.45 -3.06 9.54
CA ASN A 18 -9.89 -2.98 10.89
C ASN A 18 -10.09 -1.59 11.52
N THR A 19 -10.25 -0.51 10.78
CA THR A 19 -10.19 0.85 11.34
C THR A 19 -11.56 1.38 11.77
N PHE A 20 -11.60 2.11 12.89
CA PHE A 20 -12.78 2.85 13.33
C PHE A 20 -12.80 4.29 12.78
N TYR A 21 -14.00 4.77 12.47
CA TYR A 21 -14.26 6.11 11.97
C TYR A 21 -15.26 6.81 12.86
N ILE A 22 -15.08 8.11 13.08
CA ILE A 22 -16.12 8.99 13.60
C ILE A 22 -17.04 9.41 12.45
N ASN A 23 -18.35 9.45 12.69
CA ASN A 23 -19.35 9.72 11.68
C ASN A 23 -20.60 10.41 12.29
N PHE A 24 -20.90 11.64 11.87
CA PHE A 24 -22.12 12.38 12.25
C PHE A 24 -22.52 13.39 11.16
N ARG A 25 -23.76 13.90 11.22
CA ARG A 25 -24.26 14.88 10.24
C ARG A 25 -23.89 16.31 10.64
N LEU A 26 -23.41 17.09 9.68
CA LEU A 26 -23.15 18.52 9.78
C LEU A 26 -24.45 19.34 9.64
N PRO A 27 -24.45 20.64 10.03
CA PRO A 27 -25.60 21.53 9.87
C PRO A 27 -26.10 21.63 8.42
N SER A 28 -25.18 21.52 7.45
CA SER A 28 -25.45 21.50 6.00
C SER A 28 -26.18 20.23 5.53
N GLY A 29 -26.38 19.23 6.40
CA GLY A 29 -26.94 17.93 6.04
C GLY A 29 -25.91 16.94 5.47
N THR A 30 -24.68 17.39 5.17
CA THR A 30 -23.59 16.49 4.74
C THR A 30 -23.03 15.68 5.90
N PHE A 31 -22.41 14.54 5.62
CA PHE A 31 -21.77 13.72 6.64
C PHE A 31 -20.33 14.18 6.89
N PHE A 32 -20.00 14.38 8.17
CA PHE A 32 -18.62 14.43 8.62
C PHE A 32 -18.15 13.00 8.88
N ARG A 33 -17.10 12.57 8.19
CA ARG A 33 -16.44 11.28 8.43
C ARG A 33 -14.94 11.46 8.49
N GLN A 34 -14.32 10.94 9.55
CA GLN A 34 -12.87 10.93 9.67
C GLN A 34 -12.40 9.64 10.35
N SER A 35 -11.25 9.14 9.90
CA SER A 35 -10.62 7.96 10.51
C SER A 35 -10.11 8.29 11.91
N LEU A 36 -10.32 7.38 12.85
CA LEU A 36 -9.68 7.42 14.17
C LEU A 36 -8.30 6.72 14.16
N GLY A 37 -7.90 6.12 13.05
CA GLY A 37 -6.57 5.54 12.86
C GLY A 37 -6.25 4.30 13.68
N THR A 38 -7.25 3.72 14.36
CA THR A 38 -7.08 2.58 15.27
C THR A 38 -8.12 1.49 15.00
N ASP A 39 -7.76 0.23 15.28
CA ASP A 39 -8.63 -0.93 15.26
C ASP A 39 -9.04 -1.44 16.65
N SER A 40 -8.52 -0.78 17.68
CA SER A 40 -8.77 -1.06 19.10
C SER A 40 -10.08 -0.40 19.55
N LEU A 41 -11.05 -1.23 19.93
CA LEU A 41 -12.33 -0.76 20.50
C LEU A 41 -12.11 0.10 21.75
N LYS A 42 -11.15 -0.28 22.61
CA LYS A 42 -10.84 0.43 23.85
C LYS A 42 -10.24 1.83 23.58
N ALA A 43 -9.37 1.95 22.58
CA ALA A 43 -8.83 3.24 22.15
C ALA A 43 -9.97 4.15 21.66
N VAL A 44 -10.88 3.61 20.85
CA VAL A 44 -12.03 4.35 20.31
C VAL A 44 -13.02 4.77 21.39
N GLU A 45 -13.31 3.93 22.38
CA GLU A 45 -14.15 4.29 23.52
C GLU A 45 -13.58 5.50 24.28
N VAL A 46 -12.26 5.50 24.49
CA VAL A 46 -11.56 6.62 25.15
C VAL A 46 -11.59 7.88 24.27
N THR A 47 -11.21 7.79 22.99
CA THR A 47 -11.26 8.94 22.05
C THR A 47 -12.67 9.52 21.97
N MET A 48 -13.69 8.67 21.84
CA MET A 48 -15.07 9.11 21.67
C MET A 48 -15.68 9.66 22.95
N SER A 49 -15.31 9.17 24.14
CA SER A 49 -15.78 9.77 25.40
C SER A 49 -15.40 11.25 25.52
N ARG A 50 -14.28 11.65 24.92
CA ARG A 50 -13.79 13.04 24.88
C ARG A 50 -14.37 13.85 23.72
N LEU A 51 -14.67 13.23 22.58
CA LEU A 51 -15.20 13.92 21.39
C LEU A 51 -16.73 14.10 21.39
N ILE A 52 -17.47 13.17 21.99
CA ILE A 52 -18.94 13.18 22.02
C ILE A 52 -19.53 14.54 22.48
N PRO A 53 -19.01 15.21 23.52
CA PRO A 53 -19.54 16.51 23.96
C PRO A 53 -19.45 17.62 22.91
N PHE A 54 -18.48 17.55 21.99
CA PHE A 54 -18.28 18.56 20.95
C PHE A 54 -19.15 18.33 19.71
N ILE A 55 -19.61 17.09 19.48
CA ILE A 55 -20.43 16.75 18.31
C ILE A 55 -21.69 17.63 18.23
N PRO A 56 -22.52 17.76 19.28
CA PRO A 56 -23.69 18.65 19.25
C PRO A 56 -23.35 20.11 18.91
N LEU A 57 -22.18 20.61 19.33
CA LEU A 57 -21.73 21.98 19.03
C LEU A 57 -21.40 22.15 17.54
N VAL A 58 -20.84 21.12 16.91
CA VAL A 58 -20.63 21.11 15.46
C VAL A 58 -21.98 20.98 14.73
N GLN A 59 -22.88 20.14 15.22
CA GLN A 59 -24.21 19.93 14.63
C GLN A 59 -25.11 21.17 14.73
N SER A 60 -24.92 22.02 15.74
CA SER A 60 -25.62 23.30 15.88
C SER A 60 -24.93 24.46 15.16
N GLY A 61 -23.74 24.25 14.59
CA GLY A 61 -22.94 25.28 13.93
C GLY A 61 -22.23 26.24 14.90
N VAL A 62 -22.29 26.00 16.21
CA VAL A 62 -21.58 26.79 17.24
C VAL A 62 -20.07 26.55 17.17
N MET A 63 -19.65 25.33 16.85
CA MET A 63 -18.26 24.96 16.59
C MET A 63 -18.07 24.71 15.10
N ASN A 64 -17.05 25.33 14.50
CA ASN A 64 -16.73 25.07 13.10
C ASN A 64 -16.08 23.67 12.93
N VAL A 65 -16.14 23.14 11.71
CA VAL A 65 -15.65 21.78 11.42
C VAL A 65 -14.13 21.66 11.59
N ASP A 66 -13.38 22.72 11.31
CA ASP A 66 -11.92 22.70 11.35
C ASP A 66 -11.37 22.76 12.79
N ASP A 67 -12.07 23.42 13.71
CA ASP A 67 -11.82 23.39 15.14
C ASP A 67 -12.05 21.97 15.69
N PHE A 68 -13.13 21.32 15.24
CA PHE A 68 -13.42 19.94 15.61
C PHE A 68 -12.37 18.97 15.04
N LYS A 69 -11.94 19.14 13.78
CA LYS A 69 -10.83 18.38 13.19
C LYS A 69 -9.53 18.60 13.94
N SER A 70 -9.23 19.83 14.35
CA SER A 70 -8.02 20.16 15.11
C SER A 70 -8.02 19.46 16.46
N ARG A 71 -9.15 19.44 17.17
CA ARG A 71 -9.32 18.67 18.42
C ARG A 71 -9.20 17.16 18.19
N LEU A 72 -9.84 16.63 17.15
CA LEU A 72 -9.74 15.21 16.77
C LEU A 72 -8.29 14.82 16.40
N ASN A 73 -7.56 15.70 15.72
CA ASN A 73 -6.15 15.51 15.39
C ASN A 73 -5.22 15.67 16.60
N GLY A 74 -5.59 16.49 17.58
CA GLY A 74 -4.90 16.62 18.87
C GLY A 74 -5.01 15.34 19.71
N MET A 75 -6.16 14.67 19.66
CA MET A 75 -6.44 13.41 20.38
C MET A 75 -5.75 12.16 19.79
N ARG A 76 -4.61 12.33 19.13
CA ARG A 76 -3.74 11.22 18.70
C ARG A 76 -3.10 10.56 19.92
N GLU A 77 -2.67 9.30 19.74
CA GLU A 77 -1.87 8.62 20.74
C GLU A 77 -0.51 9.33 20.89
N MET A 78 -0.14 9.66 22.14
CA MET A 78 1.18 10.20 22.46
C MET A 78 2.26 9.17 22.15
N THR A 79 3.34 9.60 21.51
CA THR A 79 4.50 8.75 21.23
C THR A 79 5.65 9.09 22.17
N ARG A 80 6.60 8.16 22.33
CA ARG A 80 7.82 8.40 23.10
C ARG A 80 8.65 9.57 22.55
N GLU A 81 8.71 9.68 21.22
CA GLU A 81 9.36 10.82 20.55
C GLU A 81 8.63 12.14 20.85
N GLY A 82 7.29 12.16 20.79
CA GLY A 82 6.49 13.33 21.14
C GLY A 82 6.68 13.78 22.60
N LEU A 83 6.75 12.82 23.52
CA LEU A 83 7.02 13.07 24.93
C LEU A 83 8.44 13.63 25.16
N ASN A 84 9.44 13.13 24.44
CA ASN A 84 10.80 13.65 24.54
C ASN A 84 10.92 15.06 23.92
N LYS A 85 10.15 15.37 22.86
CA LYS A 85 10.08 16.73 22.30
C LYS A 85 9.46 17.72 23.29
N LEU A 86 8.41 17.33 24.02
CA LEU A 86 7.84 18.16 25.09
C LEU A 86 8.88 18.46 26.18
N LEU A 87 9.66 17.45 26.57
CA LEU A 87 10.73 17.63 27.54
C LEU A 87 11.84 18.57 27.03
N LEU A 88 12.24 18.42 25.77
CA LEU A 88 13.22 19.32 25.14
C LEU A 88 12.71 20.76 25.11
N ASN A 89 11.46 20.98 24.72
CA ASN A 89 10.87 22.33 24.68
C ASN A 89 10.87 22.98 26.07
N VAL A 90 10.51 22.25 27.12
CA VAL A 90 10.59 22.76 28.50
C VAL A 90 12.02 23.13 28.86
N LEU A 91 12.98 22.25 28.55
CA LEU A 91 14.39 22.53 28.81
C LEU A 91 14.84 23.81 28.09
N GLU A 92 14.51 23.99 26.82
CA GLU A 92 14.85 25.20 26.06
C GLU A 92 14.24 26.47 26.65
N ILE A 93 12.96 26.42 27.05
CA ILE A 93 12.30 27.54 27.74
C ILE A 93 12.99 27.85 29.07
N THR A 94 13.28 26.82 29.89
CA THR A 94 13.95 27.03 31.18
C THR A 94 15.36 27.59 31.03
N ILE A 95 16.08 27.21 29.96
CA ILE A 95 17.39 27.78 29.63
C ILE A 95 17.23 29.24 29.21
N GLU A 96 16.25 29.57 28.38
CA GLU A 96 15.99 30.94 27.95
C GLU A 96 15.64 31.83 29.14
N ASP A 97 14.76 31.38 30.03
CA ASP A 97 14.37 32.12 31.24
C ASP A 97 15.51 32.25 32.26
N ALA A 98 16.41 31.26 32.34
CA ALA A 98 17.60 31.31 33.17
C ALA A 98 18.71 32.17 32.56
N SER A 99 18.74 32.29 31.23
CA SER A 99 19.69 33.10 30.48
C SER A 99 19.27 34.57 30.59
N PHE A 100 20.01 35.35 31.37
CA PHE A 100 19.73 36.77 31.62
C PHE A 100 19.84 37.71 30.37
N SER A 101 19.80 37.16 29.15
CA SER A 101 20.03 37.82 27.86
C SER A 101 18.77 38.28 27.10
N SER A 102 17.56 37.93 27.52
CA SER A 102 16.33 38.41 26.84
C SER A 102 15.56 39.41 27.71
N SER A 103 14.69 40.18 27.06
CA SER A 103 13.87 41.31 27.53
C SER A 103 13.27 41.22 28.95
N ASN A 104 13.09 40.01 29.48
CA ASN A 104 12.49 39.74 30.79
C ASN A 104 13.37 40.18 31.97
N SER A 105 14.72 40.08 31.89
CA SER A 105 15.57 40.47 33.03
C SER A 105 15.53 41.99 33.30
N ARG A 106 15.40 42.82 32.25
CA ARG A 106 15.21 44.28 32.37
C ARG A 106 13.84 44.65 32.94
N TYR A 107 12.82 43.79 32.77
CA TYR A 107 11.49 43.99 33.34
C TYR A 107 11.45 43.65 34.84
N TYR A 108 12.11 42.55 35.26
CA TYR A 108 12.21 42.16 36.67
C TYR A 108 13.18 43.04 37.48
N GLN A 109 14.31 43.47 36.89
CA GLN A 109 15.25 44.42 37.53
C GLN A 109 14.64 45.80 37.83
N ARG A 110 13.55 46.19 37.16
CA ARG A 110 12.86 47.46 37.38
C ARG A 110 11.74 47.40 38.43
N THR A 111 11.35 46.21 38.88
CA THR A 111 10.11 46.02 39.67
C THR A 111 10.35 45.49 41.09
N GLN A 112 11.45 44.78 41.38
CA GLN A 112 11.79 44.33 42.74
C GLN A 112 13.31 44.31 43.01
N PRO A 113 13.77 44.54 44.26
CA PRO A 113 15.16 44.39 44.69
C PRO A 113 15.75 42.99 44.45
N LEU A 114 17.07 42.88 44.20
CA LEU A 114 17.76 41.62 43.87
C LEU A 114 17.71 40.57 45.00
N ASP A 115 17.73 41.01 46.26
CA ASP A 115 17.60 40.15 47.44
C ASP A 115 16.21 39.51 47.56
N VAL A 116 15.16 40.26 47.19
CA VAL A 116 13.78 39.75 47.11
C VAL A 116 13.66 38.70 46.00
N GLN A 117 14.28 38.96 44.84
CA GLN A 117 14.33 38.01 43.72
C GLN A 117 15.08 36.73 44.10
N ALA A 118 16.23 36.85 44.76
CA ALA A 118 17.02 35.72 45.21
C ALA A 118 16.22 34.84 46.18
N ASN A 119 15.54 35.44 47.17
CA ASN A 119 14.71 34.70 48.13
C ASN A 119 13.50 34.04 47.46
N HIS A 120 12.84 34.73 46.54
CA HIS A 120 11.73 34.18 45.78
C HIS A 120 12.15 32.98 44.91
N ALA A 121 13.25 33.13 44.17
CA ALA A 121 13.81 32.06 43.36
C ALA A 121 14.23 30.86 44.23
N LYS A 122 14.82 31.08 45.40
CA LYS A 122 15.12 30.00 46.35
C LYS A 122 13.86 29.24 46.78
N ALA A 123 12.77 29.96 47.13
CA ALA A 123 11.51 29.34 47.52
C ALA A 123 10.86 28.54 46.37
N MET A 124 10.94 29.06 45.14
CA MET A 124 10.44 28.39 43.94
C MET A 124 11.27 27.13 43.60
N ALA A 125 12.59 27.19 43.74
CA ALA A 125 13.47 26.03 43.61
C ALA A 125 13.09 24.91 44.60
N GLU A 126 12.89 25.26 45.88
CA GLU A 126 12.43 24.31 46.91
C GLU A 126 11.03 23.75 46.62
N ALA A 127 10.13 24.56 46.05
CA ALA A 127 8.81 24.09 45.60
C ALA A 127 8.92 23.07 44.46
N MET A 128 9.76 23.33 43.45
CA MET A 128 9.98 22.42 42.32
C MET A 128 10.68 21.13 42.75
N ARG A 129 11.65 21.20 43.67
CA ARG A 129 12.27 20.01 44.28
C ARG A 129 11.25 19.13 45.01
N ARG A 130 10.35 19.72 45.79
CA ARG A 130 9.25 18.98 46.44
C ARG A 130 8.33 18.36 45.40
N LYS A 131 7.97 19.11 44.35
CA LYS A 131 7.12 18.61 43.26
C LYS A 131 7.74 17.43 42.52
N MET A 132 9.04 17.49 42.21
CA MET A 132 9.78 16.39 41.60
C MET A 132 9.71 15.09 42.44
N MET A 133 9.77 15.20 43.76
CA MET A 133 9.69 14.03 44.66
C MET A 133 8.27 13.49 44.83
N SER A 134 7.25 14.36 44.76
CA SER A 134 5.86 13.99 45.02
C SER A 134 5.04 13.64 43.77
N ILE A 135 5.50 14.01 42.57
CA ILE A 135 4.72 13.84 41.34
C ILE A 135 4.44 12.37 41.06
N ASP A 136 3.16 12.06 40.82
CA ASP A 136 2.67 10.75 40.41
C ASP A 136 2.17 10.77 38.95
N ALA A 137 1.69 9.63 38.45
CA ALA A 137 1.26 9.50 37.06
C ALA A 137 0.04 10.38 36.71
N GLU A 138 -0.85 10.67 37.66
CA GLU A 138 -2.02 11.51 37.43
C GLU A 138 -1.64 13.00 37.45
N GLU A 139 -0.75 13.39 38.36
CA GLU A 139 -0.19 14.73 38.41
C GLU A 139 0.71 15.02 37.19
N ALA A 140 1.42 14.03 36.66
CA ALA A 140 2.23 14.18 35.45
C ALA A 140 1.38 14.60 34.24
N LEU A 141 0.18 14.02 34.08
CA LEU A 141 -0.74 14.40 33.00
C LEU A 141 -1.14 15.88 33.10
N LYS A 142 -1.49 16.32 34.31
CA LYS A 142 -1.88 17.71 34.61
C LYS A 142 -0.70 18.68 34.46
N PHE A 143 0.48 18.27 34.89
CA PHE A 143 1.72 19.04 34.79
C PHE A 143 2.04 19.41 33.34
N TRP A 144 1.80 18.47 32.41
CA TRP A 144 2.02 18.68 30.98
C TRP A 144 0.79 19.23 30.23
N GLY A 145 -0.35 19.44 30.88
CA GLY A 145 -1.62 19.80 30.21
C GLY A 145 -2.15 18.72 29.24
N LEU A 146 -1.70 17.47 29.38
CA LEU A 146 -2.00 16.37 28.46
C LEU A 146 -3.28 15.61 28.81
N ASP A 147 -3.84 15.85 29.99
CA ASP A 147 -5.07 15.22 30.48
C ASP A 147 -6.27 15.46 29.55
N MET A 148 -6.26 16.59 28.83
CA MET A 148 -7.32 17.00 27.89
C MET A 148 -6.98 16.80 26.41
N GLU A 149 -5.70 16.70 26.04
CA GLU A 149 -5.26 16.78 24.64
C GLU A 149 -4.88 15.43 24.02
N TYR A 150 -4.24 14.52 24.77
CA TYR A 150 -3.66 13.29 24.20
C TYR A 150 -4.19 12.00 24.82
N ILE A 151 -4.20 10.93 24.03
CA ILE A 151 -4.38 9.57 24.55
C ILE A 151 -3.00 9.05 24.92
N ILE A 152 -2.78 8.75 26.21
CA ILE A 152 -1.48 8.23 26.68
C ILE A 152 -1.56 6.70 26.76
N PRO A 153 -0.79 5.96 25.95
CA PRO A 153 -0.68 4.51 26.06
C PRO A 153 -0.20 4.08 27.45
N GLU A 154 -0.69 2.94 27.95
CA GLU A 154 -0.36 2.46 29.31
C GLU A 154 1.14 2.22 29.50
N ASP A 155 1.80 1.72 28.46
CA ASP A 155 3.25 1.48 28.40
C ASP A 155 4.07 2.78 28.37
N LEU A 156 3.45 3.92 28.03
CA LEU A 156 4.11 5.22 28.01
C LEU A 156 3.98 6.00 29.33
N LYS A 157 3.07 5.60 30.23
CA LYS A 157 2.88 6.27 31.53
C LYS A 157 4.15 6.33 32.39
N PRO A 158 5.00 5.28 32.46
CA PRO A 158 6.26 5.37 33.21
C PRO A 158 7.20 6.43 32.63
N ALA A 159 7.30 6.52 31.30
CA ALA A 159 8.13 7.53 30.63
C ALA A 159 7.56 8.94 30.83
N LEU A 160 6.24 9.10 30.77
CA LEU A 160 5.55 10.37 31.07
C LEU A 160 5.87 10.86 32.48
N LEU A 161 5.80 9.97 33.47
CA LEU A 161 6.14 10.29 34.85
C LEU A 161 7.62 10.68 35.00
N GLU A 162 8.52 9.94 34.36
CA GLU A 162 9.95 10.24 34.36
C GLU A 162 10.23 11.62 33.74
N ASN A 163 9.63 11.93 32.59
CA ASN A 163 9.81 13.21 31.92
C ASN A 163 9.21 14.37 32.75
N ALA A 164 8.07 14.16 33.42
CA ALA A 164 7.50 15.16 34.33
C ALA A 164 8.45 15.47 35.51
N LYS A 165 9.11 14.45 36.06
CA LYS A 165 10.15 14.65 37.09
C LYS A 165 11.35 15.42 36.55
N LYS A 166 11.81 15.10 35.34
CA LYS A 166 12.91 15.84 34.68
C LYS A 166 12.54 17.30 34.40
N ALA A 167 11.31 17.58 34.00
CA ALA A 167 10.83 18.94 33.80
C ALA A 167 10.78 19.75 35.12
N ALA A 168 10.30 19.14 36.20
CA ALA A 168 10.37 19.76 37.54
C ALA A 168 11.83 20.02 37.97
N TYR A 169 12.75 19.12 37.65
CA TYR A 169 14.18 19.31 37.86
C TYR A 169 14.73 20.50 37.04
N PHE A 170 14.34 20.66 35.77
CA PHE A 170 14.78 21.79 34.95
C PHE A 170 14.27 23.14 35.49
N HIS A 171 13.03 23.19 35.98
CA HIS A 171 12.54 24.39 36.66
C HIS A 171 13.26 24.64 37.99
N ASP A 172 13.61 23.62 38.77
CA ASP A 172 14.47 23.79 39.95
C ASP A 172 15.84 24.38 39.56
N LEU A 173 16.48 23.86 38.51
CA LEU A 173 17.73 24.43 37.99
C LEU A 173 17.57 25.88 37.52
N GLN A 174 16.48 26.21 36.83
CA GLN A 174 16.17 27.58 36.39
C GLN A 174 16.14 28.53 37.58
N PHE A 175 15.38 28.19 38.63
CA PHE A 175 15.29 29.03 39.82
C PHE A 175 16.60 29.07 40.62
N GLN A 176 17.39 27.98 40.62
CA GLN A 176 18.72 28.00 41.20
C GLN A 176 19.69 28.91 40.42
N ALA A 177 19.61 28.93 39.09
CA ALA A 177 20.39 29.84 38.25
C ALA A 177 20.01 31.31 38.54
N ILE A 178 18.71 31.60 38.61
CA ILE A 178 18.20 32.94 38.97
C ILE A 178 18.69 33.34 40.37
N ASN A 179 18.59 32.45 41.36
CA ASN A 179 19.08 32.71 42.71
C ASN A 179 20.60 32.97 42.74
N ALA A 180 21.40 32.14 42.07
CA ALA A 180 22.85 32.29 42.01
C ALA A 180 23.25 33.62 41.38
N PHE A 181 22.62 33.98 40.26
CA PHE A 181 22.85 35.26 39.60
C PHE A 181 22.46 36.45 40.47
N SER A 182 21.23 36.47 41.01
CA SER A 182 20.73 37.56 41.85
C SER A 182 21.51 37.73 43.16
N SER A 183 22.18 36.66 43.62
CA SER A 183 23.04 36.68 44.83
C SER A 183 24.51 37.00 44.51
N GLY A 184 24.88 37.18 43.24
CA GLY A 184 26.26 37.46 42.81
C GLY A 184 27.19 36.23 42.79
N ASP A 185 26.65 35.01 42.84
CA ASP A 185 27.40 33.76 42.82
C ASP A 185 27.63 33.29 41.36
N ALA A 186 28.56 33.96 40.69
CA ALA A 186 28.89 33.70 39.29
C ALA A 186 29.38 32.25 39.02
N PRO A 187 30.26 31.64 39.84
CA PRO A 187 30.69 30.25 39.61
C PRO A 187 29.53 29.26 39.64
N ARG A 188 28.60 29.41 40.59
CA ARG A 188 27.42 28.55 40.68
C ARG A 188 26.49 28.75 39.50
N TYR A 189 26.30 29.99 39.04
CA TYR A 189 25.51 30.27 37.86
C TYR A 189 26.10 29.58 36.61
N GLU A 190 27.41 29.74 36.36
CA GLU A 190 28.09 29.10 35.23
C GLU A 190 28.00 27.57 35.28
N GLN A 191 28.14 26.98 36.47
CA GLN A 191 27.99 25.54 36.65
C GLN A 191 26.58 25.05 36.25
N ILE A 192 25.53 25.80 36.62
CA ILE A 192 24.15 25.44 36.27
C ILE A 192 23.91 25.60 34.76
N MET A 193 24.48 26.62 34.12
CA MET A 193 24.39 26.81 32.67
C MET A 193 25.13 25.71 31.87
N ASP A 194 26.25 25.21 32.38
CA ASP A 194 26.94 24.04 31.83
C ASP A 194 26.09 22.76 31.98
N LEU A 195 25.45 22.55 33.13
CA LEU A 195 24.53 21.44 33.34
C LEU A 195 23.35 21.48 32.36
N PHE A 196 22.76 22.65 32.13
CA PHE A 196 21.72 22.84 31.13
C PHE A 196 22.19 22.48 29.72
N SER A 197 23.40 22.92 29.34
CA SER A 197 23.99 22.63 28.03
C SER A 197 24.20 21.13 27.83
N LYS A 198 24.67 20.43 28.88
CA LYS A 198 24.86 18.97 28.86
C LYS A 198 23.55 18.20 28.76
N GLU A 199 22.54 18.57 29.54
CA GLU A 199 21.21 17.95 29.45
C GLU A 199 20.53 18.22 28.10
N LYS A 200 20.72 19.41 27.52
CA LYS A 200 20.21 19.73 26.19
C LYS A 200 20.88 18.88 25.12
N ALA A 201 22.20 18.72 25.18
CA ALA A 201 22.93 17.85 24.26
C ALA A 201 22.46 16.39 24.40
N ARG A 202 22.27 15.90 25.63
CA ARG A 202 21.82 14.54 25.91
C ARG A 202 20.41 14.27 25.36
N ILE A 203 19.45 15.15 25.65
CA ILE A 203 18.05 14.98 25.19
C ILE A 203 17.97 15.14 23.66
N THR A 204 18.73 16.07 23.09
CA THR A 204 18.84 16.22 21.62
C THR A 204 19.45 14.97 20.97
N ALA A 205 20.41 14.32 21.61
CA ALA A 205 20.97 13.04 21.15
C ALA A 205 19.96 11.88 21.28
N GLU A 206 19.16 11.84 22.35
CA GLU A 206 18.08 10.86 22.54
C GLU A 206 16.91 11.07 21.55
N LEU A 207 16.72 12.30 21.06
CA LEU A 207 15.75 12.68 20.03
C LEU A 207 16.28 12.53 18.61
N SER A 208 17.60 12.49 18.44
CA SER A 208 18.20 12.20 17.15
C SER A 208 17.97 10.74 16.82
N PRO A 209 17.44 10.41 15.63
CA PRO A 209 17.44 9.05 15.17
C PRO A 209 18.89 8.60 15.13
N PHE A 210 19.26 7.63 15.98
CA PHE A 210 20.52 6.89 16.00
C PHE A 210 21.47 7.34 14.88
N GLU A 211 22.38 8.27 15.19
CA GLU A 211 23.38 8.70 14.22
C GLU A 211 24.31 7.52 13.94
N LEU A 212 24.03 6.83 12.85
CA LEU A 212 25.05 6.10 12.12
C LEU A 212 25.90 7.14 11.38
N SER A 213 27.20 7.02 11.63
CA SER A 213 28.24 7.94 11.22
C SER A 213 28.17 8.33 9.73
N ALA A 214 28.30 9.64 9.50
CA ALA A 214 28.93 10.28 8.36
C ALA A 214 28.34 10.01 6.95
N GLN A 215 27.90 11.12 6.33
CA GLN A 215 27.66 11.33 4.91
C GLN A 215 26.45 10.57 4.32
N THR A 216 25.27 11.19 4.39
CA THR A 216 24.34 11.10 3.27
C THR A 216 23.62 12.43 3.11
N THR A 217 23.88 13.06 1.98
CA THR A 217 23.14 14.18 1.41
C THR A 217 21.64 13.98 1.56
N SER A 218 20.90 15.06 1.82
CA SER A 218 19.44 15.11 1.98
C SER A 218 18.68 14.80 0.69
N LEU A 219 18.89 13.62 0.12
CA LEU A 219 18.31 13.20 -1.16
C LEU A 219 16.79 13.13 -1.02
N LEU A 220 16.09 13.96 -1.79
CA LEU A 220 14.64 14.03 -1.79
C LEU A 220 14.02 12.82 -2.51
N LEU A 221 12.74 12.54 -2.21
CA LEU A 221 11.99 11.46 -2.82
C LEU A 221 11.96 11.56 -4.35
N SER A 222 11.77 12.77 -4.88
CA SER A 222 11.75 13.06 -6.30
C SER A 222 13.10 12.82 -6.98
N GLU A 223 14.19 13.26 -6.35
CA GLU A 223 15.56 13.06 -6.85
C GLU A 223 15.94 11.58 -6.86
N ALA A 224 15.66 10.88 -5.77
CA ALA A 224 15.86 9.44 -5.64
C ALA A 224 15.08 8.65 -6.70
N TRP A 225 13.82 9.04 -6.96
CA TRP A 225 13.02 8.44 -8.01
C TRP A 225 13.58 8.70 -9.42
N GLY A 226 14.11 9.90 -9.65
CA GLY A 226 14.85 10.25 -10.86
C GLY A 226 16.05 9.33 -11.08
N MET A 227 16.86 9.08 -10.05
CA MET A 227 17.97 8.13 -10.10
C MET A 227 17.49 6.71 -10.41
N PHE A 228 16.43 6.26 -9.74
CA PHE A 228 15.87 4.92 -9.93
C PHE A 228 15.38 4.70 -11.36
N THR A 229 14.67 5.67 -11.94
CA THR A 229 14.16 5.58 -13.31
C THR A 229 15.27 5.72 -14.35
N ALA A 230 16.30 6.55 -14.09
CA ALA A 230 17.47 6.65 -14.96
C ALA A 230 18.28 5.35 -15.04
N GLU A 231 18.34 4.56 -13.97
CA GLU A 231 19.09 3.31 -13.94
C GLU A 231 18.25 2.08 -14.26
N LYS A 232 17.14 1.87 -13.53
CA LYS A 232 16.27 0.71 -13.70
C LYS A 232 15.24 0.88 -14.82
N GLY A 233 14.89 2.12 -15.14
CA GLY A 233 13.88 2.44 -16.15
C GLY A 233 14.34 2.32 -17.60
N LYS A 234 15.65 2.30 -17.87
CA LYS A 234 16.21 2.17 -19.24
C LYS A 234 15.68 0.97 -20.02
N GLY A 235 15.36 -0.14 -19.34
CA GLY A 235 14.82 -1.35 -19.95
C GLY A 235 13.30 -1.45 -19.97
N TRP A 236 12.58 -0.45 -19.44
CA TRP A 236 11.12 -0.51 -19.36
C TRP A 236 10.49 -0.16 -20.70
N ALA A 237 9.54 -0.99 -21.14
CA ALA A 237 8.63 -0.59 -22.20
C ALA A 237 7.84 0.66 -21.76
N ALA A 238 7.50 1.56 -22.69
CA ALA A 238 6.81 2.82 -22.38
C ALA A 238 5.54 2.63 -21.53
N THR A 239 4.79 1.55 -21.76
CA THR A 239 3.60 1.21 -20.97
C THR A 239 3.92 0.89 -19.51
N ILE A 240 5.04 0.21 -19.26
CA ILE A 240 5.51 -0.12 -17.90
C ILE A 240 6.05 1.14 -17.22
N ALA A 241 6.81 1.96 -17.93
CA ALA A 241 7.30 3.23 -17.40
C ALA A 241 6.15 4.15 -16.96
N ASN A 242 5.12 4.30 -17.80
CA ASN A 242 3.93 5.08 -17.48
C ASN A 242 3.09 4.45 -16.35
N GLU A 243 3.06 3.12 -16.21
CA GLU A 243 2.43 2.46 -15.06
C GLU A 243 3.19 2.75 -13.75
N ASN A 244 4.52 2.58 -13.76
CA ASN A 244 5.36 2.83 -12.59
C ASN A 244 5.36 4.30 -12.17
N GLN A 245 5.37 5.23 -13.13
CA GLN A 245 5.29 6.66 -12.82
C GLN A 245 3.97 7.00 -12.12
N ARG A 246 2.84 6.49 -12.62
CA ARG A 246 1.54 6.68 -11.95
C ARG A 246 1.50 6.10 -10.54
N TYR A 247 2.19 4.98 -10.29
CA TYR A 247 2.29 4.42 -8.95
C TYR A 247 3.12 5.31 -8.03
N TYR A 248 4.20 5.90 -8.55
CA TYR A 248 5.01 6.87 -7.84
C TYR A 248 4.24 8.16 -7.56
N ASP A 249 3.44 8.67 -8.50
CA ASP A 249 2.68 9.91 -8.30
C ASP A 249 1.75 9.81 -7.07
N VAL A 250 1.17 8.62 -6.80
CA VAL A 250 0.39 8.36 -5.58
C VAL A 250 1.26 8.41 -4.32
N LEU A 251 2.46 7.84 -4.38
CA LEU A 251 3.41 7.90 -3.26
C LEU A 251 3.82 9.35 -2.98
N MET A 252 4.19 10.09 -4.02
CA MET A 252 4.57 11.49 -3.95
C MET A 252 3.44 12.37 -3.39
N TYR A 253 2.20 12.12 -3.82
CA TYR A 253 1.04 12.87 -3.32
C TYR A 253 0.79 12.63 -1.82
N VAL A 254 0.88 11.39 -1.37
CA VAL A 254 0.58 11.03 0.03
C VAL A 254 1.72 11.38 0.97
N VAL A 255 2.96 11.16 0.56
CA VAL A 255 4.16 11.35 1.41
C VAL A 255 4.71 12.77 1.30
N GLY A 256 4.58 13.40 0.13
CA GLY A 256 5.28 14.63 -0.19
C GLY A 256 6.74 14.40 -0.58
N ASP A 257 7.42 15.46 -1.00
CA ASP A 257 8.83 15.40 -1.39
C ASP A 257 9.77 15.45 -0.18
N LEU A 258 9.68 14.43 0.66
CA LEU A 258 10.49 14.32 1.87
C LEU A 258 11.87 13.72 1.56
N PRO A 259 12.91 14.01 2.38
CA PRO A 259 14.16 13.27 2.34
C PRO A 259 13.90 11.77 2.50
N VAL A 260 14.46 10.93 1.64
CA VAL A 260 14.14 9.49 1.61
C VAL A 260 14.42 8.79 2.93
N ALA A 261 15.42 9.26 3.70
CA ALA A 261 15.77 8.75 5.01
C ALA A 261 14.71 9.00 6.10
N SER A 262 13.88 10.04 5.93
CA SER A 262 12.78 10.36 6.86
C SER A 262 11.49 9.59 6.55
N ILE A 263 11.42 8.92 5.39
CA ILE A 263 10.24 8.16 5.00
C ILE A 263 10.22 6.86 5.79
N ASN A 264 9.24 6.73 6.69
CA ASN A 264 9.07 5.55 7.54
C ASN A 264 7.96 4.61 7.04
N LYS A 265 7.80 3.48 7.73
CA LYS A 265 6.81 2.43 7.41
C LYS A 265 5.36 2.93 7.46
N GLN A 266 5.06 3.91 8.30
CA GLN A 266 3.70 4.45 8.43
C GLN A 266 3.29 5.22 7.18
N HIS A 267 4.20 5.97 6.56
CA HIS A 267 3.96 6.63 5.28
C HIS A 267 3.53 5.61 4.22
N ILE A 268 4.24 4.50 4.09
CA ILE A 268 3.89 3.45 3.12
C ILE A 268 2.53 2.82 3.42
N ARG A 269 2.20 2.59 4.70
CA ARG A 269 0.87 2.07 5.08
C ARG A 269 -0.24 3.04 4.69
N GLN A 270 -0.06 4.33 4.93
CA GLN A 270 -1.01 5.37 4.53
C GLN A 270 -1.16 5.42 3.01
N THR A 271 -0.05 5.38 2.26
CA THR A 271 -0.08 5.30 0.80
C THR A 271 -0.87 4.10 0.31
N LEU A 272 -0.65 2.90 0.88
CA LEU A 272 -1.39 1.71 0.47
C LEU A 272 -2.89 1.78 0.80
N GLU A 273 -3.27 2.46 1.88
CA GLU A 273 -4.68 2.70 2.21
C GLU A 273 -5.33 3.66 1.20
N VAL A 274 -4.64 4.71 0.78
CA VAL A 274 -5.10 5.59 -0.30
C VAL A 274 -5.24 4.79 -1.60
N VAL A 275 -4.21 4.03 -1.97
CA VAL A 275 -4.19 3.18 -3.18
C VAL A 275 -5.39 2.23 -3.21
N LYS A 276 -5.74 1.59 -2.09
CA LYS A 276 -6.89 0.67 -2.00
C LYS A 276 -8.22 1.34 -2.34
N ASN A 277 -8.35 2.62 -2.05
CA ASN A 277 -9.57 3.40 -2.28
C ASN A 277 -9.56 4.15 -3.63
N LEU A 278 -8.51 3.99 -4.45
CA LEU A 278 -8.47 4.60 -5.78
C LEU A 278 -9.41 3.88 -6.76
N PRO A 279 -10.04 4.64 -7.68
CA PRO A 279 -10.80 4.05 -8.76
C PRO A 279 -9.90 3.42 -9.82
N ARG A 280 -10.47 2.51 -10.59
CA ARG A 280 -9.87 2.04 -11.84
C ARG A 280 -9.85 3.21 -12.85
N ARG A 281 -8.69 3.87 -12.98
CA ARG A 281 -8.47 5.02 -13.89
C ARG A 281 -8.67 4.76 -15.38
N ASN A 282 -9.01 3.54 -15.79
CA ASN A 282 -9.43 3.22 -17.16
C ASN A 282 -10.95 3.20 -17.34
N LYS A 283 -11.74 3.40 -16.28
CA LYS A 283 -13.20 3.49 -16.31
C LYS A 283 -13.61 4.96 -16.27
N LYS A 284 -14.59 5.36 -17.09
CA LYS A 284 -15.23 6.68 -16.98
C LYS A 284 -16.11 6.75 -15.72
N PRO A 285 -16.18 7.91 -15.03
CA PRO A 285 -15.54 9.18 -15.37
C PRO A 285 -14.07 9.32 -14.94
N TYR A 286 -13.55 8.38 -14.13
CA TYR A 286 -12.23 8.47 -13.48
C TYR A 286 -11.04 8.58 -14.44
N SER A 287 -11.18 8.13 -15.69
CA SER A 287 -10.15 8.30 -16.71
C SER A 287 -9.86 9.76 -17.06
N GLU A 288 -10.79 10.67 -16.78
CA GLU A 288 -10.69 12.11 -17.07
C GLU A 288 -10.35 12.92 -15.80
N TRP A 289 -10.28 12.28 -14.63
CA TRP A 289 -10.02 12.94 -13.36
C TRP A 289 -8.54 13.04 -13.04
N THR A 290 -8.16 14.07 -12.28
CA THR A 290 -6.83 14.17 -11.66
C THR A 290 -6.66 13.15 -10.53
N LEU A 291 -5.43 13.00 -10.03
CA LEU A 291 -5.18 12.10 -8.91
C LEU A 291 -5.89 12.59 -7.64
N GLU A 292 -5.85 13.89 -7.38
CA GLU A 292 -6.51 14.57 -6.27
C GLU A 292 -8.01 14.27 -6.26
N GLN A 293 -8.66 14.50 -7.39
CA GLN A 293 -10.09 14.22 -7.56
C GLN A 293 -10.42 12.74 -7.30
N CYS A 294 -9.55 11.82 -7.72
CA CYS A 294 -9.75 10.40 -7.45
C CYS A 294 -9.60 10.05 -5.97
N ILE A 295 -8.72 10.73 -5.23
CA ILE A 295 -8.46 10.49 -3.80
C ILE A 295 -9.59 11.08 -2.94
N GLU A 296 -10.11 12.25 -3.32
CA GLU A 296 -11.17 12.94 -2.58
C GLU A 296 -12.57 12.37 -2.85
N SER A 297 -12.74 11.62 -3.95
CA SER A 297 -14.03 11.07 -4.36
C SER A 297 -14.44 9.81 -3.58
N ASP A 298 -15.74 9.69 -3.31
CA ASP A 298 -16.35 8.45 -2.79
C ASP A 298 -16.58 7.46 -3.95
N VAL A 299 -15.57 6.63 -4.21
CA VAL A 299 -15.60 5.65 -5.31
C VAL A 299 -16.41 4.41 -4.91
N PRO A 300 -17.41 3.98 -5.72
CA PRO A 300 -18.13 2.74 -5.49
C PRO A 300 -17.19 1.53 -5.43
N GLU A 301 -17.49 0.56 -4.56
CA GLU A 301 -16.62 -0.60 -4.30
C GLU A 301 -16.34 -1.40 -5.59
N GLU A 302 -17.33 -1.51 -6.47
CA GLU A 302 -17.20 -2.17 -7.76
C GLU A 302 -16.17 -1.53 -8.70
N ASP A 303 -15.83 -0.26 -8.46
CA ASP A 303 -14.94 0.56 -9.28
C ASP A 303 -13.55 0.75 -8.71
N LEU A 304 -13.32 0.29 -7.50
CA LEU A 304 -12.01 0.28 -6.87
C LEU A 304 -11.01 -0.58 -7.63
N ILE A 305 -9.74 -0.21 -7.50
CA ILE A 305 -8.66 -1.05 -7.98
C ILE A 305 -8.64 -2.38 -7.20
N SER A 306 -8.24 -3.47 -7.87
CA SER A 306 -8.18 -4.77 -7.21
C SER A 306 -7.05 -4.85 -6.20
N SER A 307 -7.20 -5.71 -5.19
CA SER A 307 -6.14 -6.07 -4.22
C SER A 307 -4.83 -6.49 -4.90
N ALA A 308 -4.91 -7.14 -6.07
CA ALA A 308 -3.74 -7.47 -6.90
C ALA A 308 -3.00 -6.23 -7.40
N ASN A 309 -3.74 -5.16 -7.75
CA ASN A 309 -3.17 -3.89 -8.17
C ASN A 309 -2.56 -3.12 -6.99
N VAL A 310 -3.17 -3.17 -5.80
CA VAL A 310 -2.55 -2.64 -4.57
C VAL A 310 -1.20 -3.32 -4.31
N LYS A 311 -1.13 -4.66 -4.46
CA LYS A 311 0.14 -5.40 -4.35
C LYS A 311 1.17 -4.99 -5.41
N LYS A 312 0.76 -4.57 -6.61
CA LYS A 312 1.71 -4.04 -7.61
C LYS A 312 2.35 -2.73 -7.15
N HIS A 313 1.59 -1.83 -6.52
CA HIS A 313 2.14 -0.61 -5.93
C HIS A 313 3.19 -0.95 -4.87
N LEU A 314 2.87 -1.85 -3.94
CA LEU A 314 3.84 -2.29 -2.93
C LEU A 314 5.10 -2.93 -3.57
N LYS A 315 4.97 -3.64 -4.69
CA LYS A 315 6.13 -4.21 -5.41
C LYS A 315 7.05 -3.13 -5.95
N ILE A 316 6.54 -2.10 -6.62
CA ILE A 316 7.39 -1.04 -7.15
C ILE A 316 8.01 -0.22 -6.00
N TYR A 317 7.26 0.05 -4.93
CA TYR A 317 7.79 0.73 -3.75
C TYR A 317 8.89 -0.11 -3.08
N SER A 318 8.74 -1.43 -3.03
CA SER A 318 9.79 -2.33 -2.51
C SER A 318 11.02 -2.36 -3.42
N SER A 319 10.82 -2.39 -4.74
CA SER A 319 11.93 -2.30 -5.70
C SER A 319 12.68 -0.99 -5.58
N PHE A 320 11.98 0.11 -5.27
CA PHE A 320 12.56 1.43 -5.12
C PHE A 320 13.27 1.58 -3.76
N PHE A 321 12.55 1.43 -2.65
CA PHE A 321 13.11 1.67 -1.31
C PHE A 321 14.04 0.56 -0.82
N LYS A 322 13.66 -0.71 -1.03
CA LYS A 322 14.41 -1.85 -0.50
C LYS A 322 15.55 -2.23 -1.44
N VAL A 323 15.22 -2.57 -2.68
CA VAL A 323 16.23 -3.09 -3.60
C VAL A 323 17.17 -1.97 -4.04
N PHE A 324 16.65 -0.85 -4.55
CA PHE A 324 17.51 0.20 -5.08
C PHE A 324 18.15 1.06 -4.00
N LEU A 325 17.37 1.75 -3.17
CA LEU A 325 17.93 2.71 -2.21
C LEU A 325 18.68 2.06 -1.04
N LYS A 326 18.21 0.93 -0.53
CA LYS A 326 18.89 0.20 0.55
C LYS A 326 19.93 -0.79 0.01
N ASP A 327 19.52 -1.82 -0.73
CA ASP A 327 20.40 -2.96 -1.02
C ASP A 327 21.46 -2.66 -2.10
N GLU A 328 21.22 -1.74 -3.03
CA GLU A 328 22.15 -1.43 -4.15
C GLU A 328 22.91 -0.12 -4.01
N LYS A 329 22.32 0.89 -3.36
CA LYS A 329 22.90 2.23 -3.24
C LYS A 329 23.38 2.56 -1.83
N ASP A 330 23.06 1.73 -0.84
CA ASP A 330 23.40 1.95 0.57
C ASP A 330 22.96 3.34 1.10
N ILE A 331 21.95 3.96 0.48
CA ILE A 331 21.38 5.26 0.87
C ILE A 331 20.49 5.10 2.10
N LEU A 332 19.86 3.93 2.25
CA LEU A 332 18.97 3.61 3.37
C LEU A 332 19.49 2.39 4.12
N GLU A 333 19.62 2.49 5.43
CA GLU A 333 19.91 1.33 6.27
C GLU A 333 18.70 0.39 6.40
N LYS A 334 17.50 0.99 6.43
CA LYS A 334 16.24 0.28 6.56
C LYS A 334 15.21 0.85 5.60
N ALA A 335 14.67 -0.03 4.77
CA ALA A 335 13.64 0.36 3.82
C ALA A 335 12.27 0.48 4.52
N PRO A 336 11.49 1.55 4.29
CA PRO A 336 10.15 1.70 4.88
C PRO A 336 9.16 0.62 4.44
N THR A 337 9.44 -0.07 3.34
CA THR A 337 8.64 -1.19 2.82
C THR A 337 8.94 -2.53 3.51
N GLU A 338 10.03 -2.61 4.27
CA GLU A 338 10.51 -3.87 4.86
C GLU A 338 9.53 -4.43 5.89
N GLY A 339 9.06 -5.66 5.68
CA GLY A 339 8.08 -6.32 6.55
C GLY A 339 6.63 -5.88 6.35
N ILE A 340 6.33 -5.04 5.35
CA ILE A 340 4.93 -4.82 4.92
C ILE A 340 4.50 -5.99 4.05
N LYS A 341 3.45 -6.69 4.46
CA LYS A 341 2.81 -7.76 3.67
C LYS A 341 1.42 -7.28 3.26
N TYR A 342 1.05 -7.55 2.01
CA TYR A 342 -0.29 -7.29 1.49
C TYR A 342 -0.87 -8.57 0.89
N GLU A 343 -1.99 -9.01 1.44
CA GLU A 343 -2.72 -10.19 0.99
C GLU A 343 -3.62 -9.83 -0.20
N VAL A 344 -3.48 -10.58 -1.29
CA VAL A 344 -4.31 -10.40 -2.47
C VAL A 344 -5.51 -11.29 -2.32
N GLN A 345 -6.69 -10.68 -2.31
CA GLN A 345 -7.93 -11.41 -2.56
C GLN A 345 -7.91 -11.87 -4.02
N GLU A 346 -7.86 -13.19 -4.24
CA GLU A 346 -7.79 -13.75 -5.59
C GLU A 346 -9.06 -13.43 -6.38
N ASN A 347 -8.94 -12.59 -7.41
CA ASN A 347 -9.97 -12.45 -8.40
C ASN A 347 -9.82 -13.57 -9.44
N LYS A 348 -10.49 -14.70 -9.18
CA LYS A 348 -10.46 -15.87 -10.07
C LYS A 348 -11.27 -15.56 -11.33
N GLY A 349 -10.62 -15.62 -12.49
CA GLY A 349 -11.29 -15.48 -13.78
C GLY A 349 -12.33 -16.59 -13.96
N GLY A 350 -13.45 -16.25 -14.62
CA GLY A 350 -14.52 -17.21 -14.86
C GLY A 350 -14.16 -18.26 -15.91
N HIS A 351 -15.03 -19.26 -16.04
CA HIS A 351 -14.97 -20.29 -17.07
C HIS A 351 -16.33 -20.36 -17.81
N TYR A 352 -16.36 -21.07 -18.93
CA TYR A 352 -17.57 -21.32 -19.70
C TYR A 352 -18.05 -22.75 -19.45
N SER A 353 -19.36 -22.92 -19.34
CA SER A 353 -19.99 -24.23 -19.27
C SER A 353 -19.97 -24.93 -20.63
N ARG A 354 -20.12 -26.25 -20.63
CA ARG A 354 -20.17 -27.06 -21.86
C ARG A 354 -21.24 -26.58 -22.87
N PRO A 355 -22.49 -26.27 -22.47
CA PRO A 355 -23.48 -25.73 -23.42
C PRO A 355 -23.12 -24.36 -23.99
N GLU A 356 -22.41 -23.51 -23.23
CA GLU A 356 -21.93 -22.21 -23.72
C GLU A 356 -20.83 -22.39 -24.76
N MET A 357 -19.89 -23.32 -24.51
CA MET A 357 -18.83 -23.67 -25.46
C MET A 357 -19.40 -24.25 -26.76
N GLN A 358 -20.42 -25.09 -26.68
CA GLN A 358 -21.14 -25.60 -27.86
C GLN A 358 -21.74 -24.47 -28.71
N ARG A 359 -22.37 -23.48 -28.07
CA ARG A 359 -22.91 -22.31 -28.77
C ARG A 359 -21.81 -21.48 -29.42
N PHE A 360 -20.67 -21.28 -28.74
CA PHE A 360 -19.51 -20.61 -29.34
C PHE A 360 -18.98 -21.36 -30.56
N VAL A 361 -18.68 -22.66 -30.44
CA VAL A 361 -18.15 -23.46 -31.55
C VAL A 361 -19.12 -23.47 -32.73
N LYS A 362 -20.42 -23.67 -32.48
CA LYS A 362 -21.46 -23.61 -33.51
C LYS A 362 -21.46 -22.26 -34.23
N ARG A 363 -21.42 -21.15 -33.49
CA ARG A 363 -21.43 -19.81 -34.07
C ARG A 363 -20.13 -19.50 -34.80
N LEU A 364 -18.98 -19.90 -34.25
CA LEU A 364 -17.67 -19.67 -34.84
C LEU A 364 -17.53 -20.34 -36.21
N ASN A 365 -18.07 -21.55 -36.36
CA ASN A 365 -18.09 -22.26 -37.65
C ASN A 365 -18.95 -21.60 -38.74
N THR A 366 -19.72 -20.56 -38.42
CA THR A 366 -20.45 -19.76 -39.43
C THR A 366 -19.63 -18.62 -40.02
N PHE A 367 -18.48 -18.27 -39.42
CA PHE A 367 -17.56 -17.29 -40.00
C PHE A 367 -16.60 -17.95 -40.98
N THR A 368 -16.06 -17.17 -41.90
CA THR A 368 -15.06 -17.59 -42.90
C THR A 368 -13.76 -16.79 -42.80
N ASP A 369 -13.66 -15.91 -41.81
CA ASP A 369 -12.51 -15.04 -41.56
C ASP A 369 -11.71 -15.47 -40.31
N TRP A 370 -10.74 -14.64 -39.92
CA TRP A 370 -9.88 -14.87 -38.76
C TRP A 370 -10.64 -15.22 -37.48
N ARG A 371 -11.89 -14.78 -37.30
CA ARG A 371 -12.66 -15.05 -36.07
C ARG A 371 -12.85 -16.54 -35.87
N ARG A 372 -13.21 -17.27 -36.94
CA ARG A 372 -13.34 -18.73 -36.88
C ARG A 372 -12.01 -19.35 -36.48
N ASP A 373 -10.99 -19.09 -37.28
CA ASP A 373 -9.75 -19.85 -37.20
C ASP A 373 -8.99 -19.54 -35.90
N TYR A 374 -8.94 -18.28 -35.51
CA TYR A 374 -8.24 -17.80 -34.32
C TYR A 374 -8.95 -18.23 -33.02
N PHE A 375 -10.27 -18.01 -32.90
CA PHE A 375 -10.97 -18.34 -31.66
C PHE A 375 -11.10 -19.85 -31.46
N LEU A 376 -11.33 -20.63 -32.52
CA LEU A 376 -11.33 -22.10 -32.41
C LEU A 376 -9.94 -22.62 -32.00
N THR A 377 -8.87 -22.04 -32.53
CA THR A 377 -7.50 -22.38 -32.10
C THR A 377 -7.32 -22.13 -30.60
N LEU A 378 -7.78 -21.00 -30.06
CA LEU A 378 -7.69 -20.72 -28.62
C LEU A 378 -8.51 -21.71 -27.77
N ILE A 379 -9.71 -22.07 -28.23
CA ILE A 379 -10.63 -22.99 -27.55
C ILE A 379 -10.05 -24.39 -27.43
N TYR A 380 -9.43 -24.90 -28.49
CA TYR A 380 -8.96 -26.29 -28.56
C TYR A 380 -7.49 -26.49 -28.17
N THR A 381 -6.74 -25.41 -27.92
CA THR A 381 -5.32 -25.48 -27.49
C THR A 381 -5.11 -25.06 -26.05
N GLY A 382 -6.01 -24.23 -25.49
CA GLY A 382 -5.79 -23.57 -24.20
C GLY A 382 -4.59 -22.61 -24.20
N ALA A 383 -4.02 -22.27 -25.37
CA ALA A 383 -2.88 -21.36 -25.47
C ALA A 383 -3.24 -19.91 -25.10
N ARG A 384 -2.24 -19.10 -24.78
CA ARG A 384 -2.47 -17.66 -24.53
C ARG A 384 -2.78 -16.96 -25.85
N ARG A 385 -3.67 -15.97 -25.79
CA ARG A 385 -4.07 -15.11 -26.92
C ARG A 385 -2.86 -14.57 -27.71
N GLY A 386 -1.89 -14.01 -27.02
CA GLY A 386 -0.67 -13.47 -27.63
C GLY A 386 0.27 -14.53 -28.20
N GLU A 387 0.29 -15.75 -27.63
CA GLU A 387 1.10 -16.85 -28.18
C GLU A 387 0.56 -17.28 -29.54
N ILE A 388 -0.76 -17.48 -29.65
CA ILE A 388 -1.41 -17.84 -30.92
C ILE A 388 -1.30 -16.72 -31.95
N ALA A 389 -1.44 -15.46 -31.55
CA ALA A 389 -1.30 -14.33 -32.48
C ALA A 389 0.11 -14.20 -33.07
N ALA A 390 1.14 -14.69 -32.36
CA ALA A 390 2.54 -14.58 -32.77
C ALA A 390 3.06 -15.81 -33.53
N ILE A 391 2.26 -16.87 -33.74
CA ILE A 391 2.76 -18.06 -34.42
C ILE A 391 3.00 -17.79 -35.91
N ARG A 392 4.12 -18.32 -36.42
CA ARG A 392 4.49 -18.30 -37.82
C ARG A 392 4.28 -19.68 -38.44
N LYS A 393 4.29 -19.77 -39.76
CA LYS A 393 4.07 -21.03 -40.48
C LYS A 393 4.97 -22.17 -39.99
N GLU A 394 6.25 -21.89 -39.78
CA GLU A 394 7.28 -22.83 -39.31
C GLU A 394 7.09 -23.33 -37.87
N HIS A 395 6.22 -22.68 -37.09
CA HIS A 395 5.85 -23.15 -35.75
C HIS A 395 4.82 -24.28 -35.81
N ILE A 396 4.10 -24.45 -36.92
CA ILE A 396 3.21 -25.60 -37.11
C ILE A 396 4.02 -26.72 -37.74
N ARG A 397 4.28 -27.76 -36.95
CA ARG A 397 5.19 -28.86 -37.28
C ARG A 397 4.45 -30.19 -37.21
N LYS A 398 5.00 -31.20 -37.87
CA LYS A 398 4.49 -32.57 -37.81
C LYS A 398 5.47 -33.42 -37.02
N ASP A 399 4.94 -34.20 -36.09
CA ASP A 399 5.72 -35.14 -35.30
C ASP A 399 5.96 -36.43 -36.09
N GLU A 400 7.19 -36.92 -36.08
CA GLU A 400 7.58 -38.10 -36.87
C GLU A 400 7.05 -39.41 -36.27
N GLU A 401 7.02 -39.54 -34.94
CA GLU A 401 6.55 -40.75 -34.25
C GLU A 401 5.03 -40.91 -34.39
N THR A 402 4.28 -39.85 -34.12
CA THR A 402 2.81 -39.91 -34.04
C THR A 402 2.11 -39.49 -35.33
N GLY A 403 2.82 -38.86 -36.26
CA GLY A 403 2.25 -38.21 -37.44
C GLY A 403 1.38 -37.00 -37.12
N ARG A 404 1.31 -36.57 -35.86
CA ARG A 404 0.40 -35.52 -35.40
C ARG A 404 0.99 -34.13 -35.65
N TYR A 405 0.17 -33.18 -36.11
CA TYR A 405 0.56 -31.79 -36.15
C TYR A 405 0.55 -31.14 -34.76
N TYR A 406 1.51 -30.28 -34.49
CA TYR A 406 1.61 -29.53 -33.23
C TYR A 406 2.07 -28.08 -33.48
N ILE A 407 1.72 -27.20 -32.54
CA ILE A 407 2.21 -25.82 -32.48
C ILE A 407 3.41 -25.80 -31.55
N PHE A 408 4.57 -25.42 -32.07
CA PHE A 408 5.77 -25.16 -31.29
C PHE A 408 5.79 -23.70 -30.82
N ILE A 409 5.76 -23.49 -29.51
CA ILE A 409 5.94 -22.15 -28.94
C ILE A 409 7.44 -21.98 -28.69
N GLU A 410 8.11 -21.12 -29.45
CA GLU A 410 9.56 -20.94 -29.38
C GLU A 410 10.03 -20.14 -28.15
N GLY A 411 9.20 -19.22 -27.64
CA GLY A 411 9.59 -18.34 -26.54
C GLY A 411 8.44 -17.75 -25.71
N GLY A 412 8.81 -17.28 -24.52
CA GLY A 412 7.98 -16.52 -23.57
C GLY A 412 8.79 -16.16 -22.32
N LYS A 413 8.19 -15.45 -21.36
CA LYS A 413 8.90 -14.85 -20.20
C LYS A 413 9.64 -15.85 -19.27
N THR A 414 9.52 -17.15 -19.48
CA THR A 414 10.07 -18.21 -18.62
C THR A 414 10.52 -19.41 -19.45
N GLU A 415 11.49 -20.20 -18.97
CA GLU A 415 11.93 -21.46 -19.58
C GLU A 415 10.77 -22.42 -19.91
N HIS A 416 9.73 -22.44 -19.07
CA HIS A 416 8.52 -23.26 -19.27
C HIS A 416 7.55 -22.74 -20.35
N ALA A 417 7.86 -21.61 -20.99
CA ALA A 417 7.04 -21.08 -22.07
C ALA A 417 7.25 -21.87 -23.37
N GLN A 418 8.47 -22.39 -23.59
CA GLN A 418 8.78 -23.20 -24.75
C GLN A 418 8.16 -24.58 -24.60
N ARG A 419 7.28 -24.95 -25.54
CA ARG A 419 6.52 -26.20 -25.45
C ARG A 419 5.91 -26.60 -26.79
N GLN A 420 5.46 -27.84 -26.86
CA GLN A 420 4.66 -28.37 -27.96
C GLN A 420 3.20 -28.45 -27.52
N ILE A 421 2.31 -27.95 -28.36
CA ILE A 421 0.86 -28.06 -28.16
C ILE A 421 0.34 -28.93 -29.30
N PRO A 422 -0.04 -30.20 -29.06
CA PRO A 422 -0.62 -31.02 -30.12
C PRO A 422 -1.90 -30.36 -30.65
N ILE A 423 -2.12 -30.44 -31.96
CA ILE A 423 -3.33 -29.92 -32.59
C ILE A 423 -4.40 -31.00 -32.50
N SER A 424 -5.56 -30.66 -31.93
CA SER A 424 -6.71 -31.56 -31.84
C SER A 424 -7.21 -31.94 -33.24
N LYS A 425 -7.66 -33.19 -33.43
CA LYS A 425 -8.26 -33.65 -34.72
C LYS A 425 -9.39 -32.72 -35.18
N THR A 426 -10.10 -32.12 -34.22
CA THR A 426 -11.25 -31.24 -34.49
C THR A 426 -10.89 -29.98 -35.27
N ILE A 427 -9.68 -29.44 -35.09
CA ILE A 427 -9.23 -28.19 -35.73
C ILE A 427 -8.05 -28.39 -36.68
N GLU A 428 -7.60 -29.63 -36.87
CA GLU A 428 -6.42 -29.94 -37.69
C GLU A 428 -6.61 -29.50 -39.14
N ALA A 429 -7.69 -29.94 -39.79
CA ALA A 429 -8.00 -29.57 -41.17
C ALA A 429 -8.12 -28.05 -41.36
N LEU A 430 -8.78 -27.38 -40.41
CA LEU A 430 -8.96 -25.93 -40.38
C LEU A 430 -7.60 -25.19 -40.32
N LEU A 431 -6.69 -25.63 -39.45
CA LEU A 431 -5.36 -25.03 -39.37
C LEU A 431 -4.49 -25.35 -40.60
N MET A 432 -4.62 -26.54 -41.19
CA MET A 432 -3.89 -26.90 -42.42
C MET A 432 -4.36 -26.06 -43.60
N GLU A 433 -5.66 -25.85 -43.75
CA GLU A 433 -6.23 -24.93 -44.74
C GLU A 433 -5.71 -23.50 -44.50
N ARG A 434 -5.70 -23.05 -43.24
CA ARG A 434 -5.26 -21.69 -42.88
C ARG A 434 -3.81 -21.41 -43.25
N ILE A 435 -2.91 -22.38 -43.11
CA ILE A 435 -1.49 -22.21 -43.47
C ILE A 435 -1.19 -22.43 -44.95
N GLN A 436 -2.17 -22.90 -45.72
CA GLN A 436 -2.03 -23.07 -47.16
C GLN A 436 -1.79 -21.70 -47.80
N GLY A 437 -0.75 -21.58 -48.62
CA GLY A 437 -0.40 -20.32 -49.28
C GLY A 437 0.31 -19.27 -48.39
N ILE A 438 0.42 -19.47 -47.07
CA ILE A 438 1.25 -18.60 -46.21
C ILE A 438 2.73 -18.80 -46.55
N LYS A 439 3.50 -17.71 -46.66
CA LYS A 439 4.95 -17.77 -46.92
C LYS A 439 5.73 -18.21 -45.65
N PRO A 440 6.88 -18.89 -45.77
CA PRO A 440 7.76 -19.12 -44.64
C PRO A 440 8.09 -17.80 -43.91
N GLY A 441 8.15 -17.83 -42.57
CA GLY A 441 8.39 -16.63 -41.76
C GLY A 441 7.17 -15.74 -41.56
N ALA A 442 6.07 -15.90 -42.30
CA ALA A 442 4.87 -15.10 -42.12
C ALA A 442 4.00 -15.60 -40.96
N LEU A 443 3.27 -14.68 -40.32
CA LEU A 443 2.31 -14.99 -39.26
C LEU A 443 1.14 -15.80 -39.82
N VAL A 444 0.73 -16.84 -39.08
CA VAL A 444 -0.46 -17.65 -39.42
C VAL A 444 -1.74 -16.81 -39.33
N PHE A 445 -1.76 -15.86 -38.40
CA PHE A 445 -2.86 -14.94 -38.15
C PHE A 445 -2.43 -13.48 -38.44
N GLY A 446 -1.83 -13.26 -39.61
CA GLY A 446 -1.33 -11.94 -40.02
C GLY A 446 -2.41 -10.90 -40.35
N ASP A 447 -3.67 -11.33 -40.46
CA ASP A 447 -4.88 -10.54 -40.73
C ASP A 447 -5.67 -10.20 -39.45
N LEU A 448 -5.11 -10.46 -38.27
CA LEU A 448 -5.76 -10.08 -37.01
C LEU A 448 -5.89 -8.56 -36.89
N PRO A 449 -7.05 -8.06 -36.41
CA PRO A 449 -7.18 -6.64 -36.09
C PRO A 449 -6.41 -6.31 -34.80
N ALA A 450 -6.44 -5.04 -34.41
CA ALA A 450 -5.87 -4.57 -33.15
C ALA A 450 -6.37 -5.38 -31.94
N TYR A 451 -5.53 -5.54 -30.93
CA TYR A 451 -5.75 -6.38 -29.76
C TYR A 451 -7.07 -6.07 -29.02
N GLU A 452 -7.42 -4.79 -28.96
CA GLU A 452 -8.65 -4.25 -28.40
C GLU A 452 -9.87 -4.70 -29.21
N GLN A 453 -9.78 -4.61 -30.54
CA GLN A 453 -10.85 -5.02 -31.46
C GLN A 453 -11.14 -6.52 -31.33
N ILE A 454 -10.11 -7.37 -31.23
CA ILE A 454 -10.29 -8.80 -30.96
C ILE A 454 -11.11 -9.01 -29.68
N GLY A 455 -10.82 -8.20 -28.65
CA GLY A 455 -11.59 -8.17 -27.40
C GLY A 455 -13.06 -7.84 -27.62
N LEU A 456 -13.35 -6.77 -28.37
CA LEU A 456 -14.72 -6.34 -28.68
C LEU A 456 -15.49 -7.40 -29.48
N GLU A 457 -14.87 -8.01 -30.49
CA GLU A 457 -15.46 -9.09 -31.28
C GLU A 457 -15.85 -10.28 -30.41
N TRP A 458 -15.01 -10.66 -29.43
CA TRP A 458 -15.37 -11.71 -28.49
C TRP A 458 -16.57 -11.34 -27.61
N HIS A 459 -16.64 -10.10 -27.12
CA HIS A 459 -17.81 -9.66 -26.35
C HIS A 459 -19.09 -9.63 -27.21
N SER A 460 -18.98 -9.25 -28.49
CA SER A 460 -20.07 -9.34 -29.45
C SER A 460 -20.52 -10.80 -29.63
N LEU A 461 -19.57 -11.73 -29.80
CA LEU A 461 -19.84 -13.16 -29.88
C LEU A 461 -20.54 -13.70 -28.63
N MET A 462 -20.11 -13.28 -27.43
CA MET A 462 -20.77 -13.62 -26.16
C MET A 462 -22.25 -13.18 -26.17
N GLY A 463 -22.54 -11.96 -26.62
CA GLY A 463 -23.91 -11.46 -26.76
C GLY A 463 -24.74 -12.32 -27.74
N GLN A 464 -24.19 -12.59 -28.92
CA GLN A 464 -24.84 -13.42 -29.94
C GLN A 464 -25.12 -14.85 -29.45
N CYS A 465 -24.23 -15.41 -28.62
CA CYS A 465 -24.38 -16.75 -28.05
C CYS A 465 -25.18 -16.77 -26.74
N LYS A 466 -25.74 -15.64 -26.29
CA LYS A 466 -26.44 -15.49 -25.01
C LYS A 466 -25.59 -15.99 -23.83
N VAL A 467 -24.32 -15.60 -23.80
CA VAL A 467 -23.37 -15.92 -22.73
C VAL A 467 -23.12 -14.67 -21.88
N PRO A 468 -23.49 -14.68 -20.58
CA PRO A 468 -23.32 -13.51 -19.73
C PRO A 468 -21.84 -13.15 -19.47
N LYS A 469 -21.57 -11.88 -19.13
CA LYS A 469 -20.20 -11.40 -18.83
C LYS A 469 -19.64 -11.96 -17.52
N PHE A 470 -20.50 -12.35 -16.59
CA PHE A 470 -20.15 -12.92 -15.29
C PHE A 470 -20.84 -14.28 -15.15
N ASN A 471 -20.21 -15.25 -14.49
CA ASN A 471 -20.88 -16.52 -14.14
C ASN A 471 -21.66 -16.37 -12.82
N GLU A 472 -22.27 -17.46 -12.35
CA GLU A 472 -23.04 -17.51 -11.09
C GLU A 472 -22.21 -17.23 -9.82
N PHE A 473 -20.88 -17.28 -9.93
CA PHE A 473 -19.93 -16.98 -8.87
C PHE A 473 -19.35 -15.56 -8.98
N ASP A 474 -19.98 -14.69 -9.77
CA ASP A 474 -19.54 -13.31 -10.06
C ASP A 474 -18.10 -13.22 -10.64
N GLN A 475 -17.66 -14.29 -11.31
CA GLN A 475 -16.36 -14.31 -11.96
C GLN A 475 -16.47 -13.79 -13.39
N ARG A 476 -15.68 -12.76 -13.70
CA ARG A 476 -15.66 -12.15 -15.03
C ARG A 476 -15.16 -13.12 -16.09
N ARG A 477 -15.88 -13.19 -17.21
CA ARG A 477 -15.58 -14.01 -18.38
C ARG A 477 -15.15 -13.14 -19.55
N VAL A 478 -14.01 -13.49 -20.14
CA VAL A 478 -13.36 -12.82 -21.29
C VAL A 478 -12.72 -13.89 -22.19
N ILE A 479 -12.07 -13.52 -23.30
CA ILE A 479 -11.39 -14.49 -24.19
C ILE A 479 -10.49 -15.46 -23.41
N HIS A 480 -9.78 -14.96 -22.39
CA HIS A 480 -8.89 -15.80 -21.57
C HIS A 480 -9.63 -16.90 -20.78
N ALA A 481 -10.92 -16.77 -20.54
CA ALA A 481 -11.75 -17.80 -19.91
C ALA A 481 -11.84 -19.08 -20.77
N CYS A 482 -11.59 -19.02 -22.08
CA CYS A 482 -11.46 -20.22 -22.92
C CYS A 482 -10.31 -21.11 -22.44
N ARG A 483 -9.19 -20.51 -22.03
CA ARG A 483 -8.05 -21.25 -21.45
C ARG A 483 -8.41 -21.87 -20.10
N HIS A 484 -9.09 -21.14 -19.21
CA HIS A 484 -9.57 -21.71 -17.95
C HIS A 484 -10.49 -22.90 -18.19
N THR A 485 -11.40 -22.76 -19.16
CA THR A 485 -12.35 -23.80 -19.55
C THR A 485 -11.63 -25.04 -20.11
N PHE A 486 -10.66 -24.84 -21.01
CA PHE A 486 -9.81 -25.92 -21.53
C PHE A 486 -9.08 -26.67 -20.41
N ILE A 487 -8.44 -25.93 -19.49
CA ILE A 487 -7.68 -26.53 -18.38
C ILE A 487 -8.60 -27.36 -17.48
N SER A 488 -9.73 -26.79 -17.05
CA SER A 488 -10.67 -27.48 -16.16
C SER A 488 -11.24 -28.74 -16.82
N GLU A 489 -11.67 -28.64 -18.08
CA GLU A 489 -12.21 -29.78 -18.84
C GLU A 489 -11.15 -30.88 -19.04
N ALA A 490 -9.93 -30.50 -19.43
CA ALA A 490 -8.84 -31.44 -19.64
C ALA A 490 -8.43 -32.15 -18.36
N ILE A 491 -8.31 -31.42 -17.23
CA ILE A 491 -8.00 -32.02 -15.92
C ILE A 491 -9.12 -32.99 -15.52
N ALA A 492 -10.39 -32.58 -15.65
CA ALA A 492 -11.51 -33.41 -15.26
C ALA A 492 -11.56 -34.73 -16.06
N LYS A 493 -11.24 -34.70 -17.35
CA LYS A 493 -11.31 -35.87 -18.23
C LYS A 493 -10.08 -36.77 -18.20
N THR A 494 -8.89 -36.19 -18.03
CA THR A 494 -7.63 -36.94 -18.09
C THR A 494 -7.08 -37.28 -16.71
N GLN A 495 -7.59 -36.62 -15.67
CA GLN A 495 -7.11 -36.71 -14.29
C GLN A 495 -5.60 -36.43 -14.15
N ASN A 496 -4.99 -35.73 -15.12
CA ASN A 496 -3.55 -35.50 -15.18
C ASN A 496 -3.22 -34.01 -15.28
N ALA A 497 -3.21 -33.33 -14.14
CA ALA A 497 -2.89 -31.91 -14.07
C ALA A 497 -1.44 -31.61 -14.53
N ALA A 498 -0.50 -32.53 -14.36
CA ALA A 498 0.89 -32.33 -14.76
C ALA A 498 1.04 -32.24 -16.28
N LEU A 499 0.46 -33.17 -17.05
CA LEU A 499 0.48 -33.12 -18.51
C LEU A 499 -0.31 -31.92 -19.05
N VAL A 500 -1.42 -31.53 -18.41
CA VAL A 500 -2.13 -30.29 -18.75
C VAL A 500 -1.21 -29.07 -18.58
N GLN A 501 -0.43 -29.00 -17.50
CA GLN A 501 0.53 -27.91 -17.28
C GLN A 501 1.60 -27.85 -18.38
N PHE A 502 2.04 -28.98 -18.93
CA PHE A 502 2.96 -29.03 -20.08
C PHE A 502 2.32 -28.47 -21.36
N VAL A 503 1.06 -28.81 -21.66
CA VAL A 503 0.36 -28.29 -22.84
C VAL A 503 0.13 -26.78 -22.72
N VAL A 504 -0.32 -26.30 -21.57
CA VAL A 504 -0.69 -24.89 -21.42
C VAL A 504 0.48 -23.99 -21.03
N GLY A 505 1.61 -24.53 -20.59
CA GLY A 505 2.80 -23.76 -20.20
C GLY A 505 2.62 -23.01 -18.88
N HIS A 506 2.23 -23.72 -17.82
CA HIS A 506 2.23 -23.23 -16.44
C HIS A 506 3.55 -23.54 -15.74
N SER A 507 3.91 -22.70 -14.75
CA SER A 507 5.06 -23.00 -13.88
C SER A 507 4.74 -24.26 -13.06
N ARG A 508 5.68 -25.20 -13.06
CA ARG A 508 5.56 -26.49 -12.37
C ARG A 508 6.16 -26.45 -10.96
N THR A 509 6.85 -25.37 -10.61
CA THR A 509 7.59 -25.24 -9.34
C THR A 509 6.69 -25.27 -8.11
N GLN A 510 5.46 -24.72 -8.22
CA GLN A 510 4.49 -24.77 -7.11
C GLN A 510 3.79 -26.13 -6.97
N SER A 511 3.61 -26.88 -8.06
CA SER A 511 2.88 -28.17 -8.04
C SER A 511 3.80 -29.37 -7.84
N LEU A 512 5.03 -29.34 -8.34
CA LEU A 512 5.98 -30.45 -8.30
C LEU A 512 7.18 -30.20 -7.36
N GLY A 513 7.29 -29.01 -6.76
CA GLY A 513 8.40 -28.67 -5.86
C GLY A 513 9.78 -28.85 -6.51
N ILE A 514 10.72 -29.44 -5.77
CA ILE A 514 12.09 -29.73 -6.25
C ILE A 514 12.07 -30.68 -7.46
N THR A 515 11.09 -31.58 -7.54
CA THR A 515 10.91 -32.55 -8.64
C THR A 515 10.69 -31.87 -9.99
N ALA A 516 10.23 -30.61 -10.01
CA ALA A 516 10.12 -29.83 -11.25
C ALA A 516 11.44 -29.75 -12.03
N ARG A 517 12.60 -29.78 -11.33
CA ARG A 517 13.95 -29.77 -11.92
C ARG A 517 14.33 -31.06 -12.64
N TYR A 518 13.65 -32.17 -12.33
CA TYR A 518 13.94 -33.50 -12.89
C TYR A 518 12.89 -33.94 -13.93
N THR A 519 11.82 -33.17 -14.11
CA THR A 519 10.80 -33.47 -15.12
C THR A 519 11.22 -32.98 -16.51
N HIS A 520 11.72 -33.90 -17.32
CA HIS A 520 11.94 -33.70 -18.75
C HIS A 520 10.63 -33.40 -19.49
N ARG A 521 10.72 -32.77 -20.67
CA ARG A 521 9.57 -32.54 -21.53
C ARG A 521 9.02 -33.90 -21.99
N PRO A 522 7.74 -34.22 -21.75
CA PRO A 522 7.16 -35.46 -22.21
C PRO A 522 7.12 -35.49 -23.75
N PRO A 523 7.24 -36.67 -24.38
CA PRO A 523 7.05 -36.81 -25.81
C PRO A 523 5.63 -36.40 -26.22
N LEU A 524 5.46 -35.98 -27.48
CA LEU A 524 4.18 -35.46 -27.97
C LEU A 524 3.03 -36.47 -27.79
N LYS A 525 3.31 -37.77 -27.94
CA LYS A 525 2.32 -38.86 -27.76
C LYS A 525 1.60 -38.80 -26.42
N ASP A 526 2.32 -38.45 -25.35
CA ASP A 526 1.76 -38.38 -24.00
C ASP A 526 0.87 -37.15 -23.82
N LEU A 527 1.03 -36.13 -24.67
CA LEU A 527 0.23 -34.90 -24.65
C LEU A 527 -1.05 -35.01 -25.48
N LEU A 528 -1.18 -35.99 -26.38
CA LEU A 528 -2.36 -36.15 -27.24
C LEU A 528 -3.68 -36.30 -26.46
N PRO A 529 -3.76 -37.11 -25.38
CA PRO A 529 -5.00 -37.27 -24.63
C PRO A 529 -5.54 -35.95 -24.06
N ILE A 530 -4.66 -34.99 -23.75
CA ILE A 530 -5.03 -33.69 -23.20
C ILE A 530 -5.87 -32.88 -24.18
N VAL A 531 -5.50 -32.85 -25.46
CA VAL A 531 -6.22 -32.07 -26.48
C VAL A 531 -7.35 -32.85 -27.14
N ASP A 532 -7.22 -34.17 -27.28
CA ASP A 532 -8.21 -35.02 -27.93
C ASP A 532 -9.43 -35.30 -27.02
N CYS A 533 -9.30 -35.12 -25.70
CA CYS A 533 -10.44 -35.22 -24.77
C CYS A 533 -11.40 -34.01 -24.87
N ILE A 534 -10.94 -32.91 -25.47
CA ILE A 534 -11.74 -31.69 -25.65
C ILE A 534 -12.66 -31.84 -26.85
N LYS A 535 -13.94 -32.06 -26.55
CA LYS A 535 -15.02 -32.18 -27.52
C LYS A 535 -16.16 -31.33 -27.00
N TRP A 536 -16.50 -30.27 -27.73
CA TRP A 536 -17.59 -29.35 -27.36
C TRP A 536 -18.87 -29.78 -28.02
#